data_AF-A0A959XK98-F1
#
_entry.id   AF-A0A959XK98-F1
#
_cell.length_a   1.000
_cell.length_b   1.000
_cell.length_c   1.000
_cell.angle_alpha   90.00
_cell.angle_beta   90.00
_cell.angle_gamma   90.00
#
_symmetry.space_group_name_H-M   'P 1'
#
loop_
_entity.id
_entity.type
_entity.pdbx_description
1 polymer ?
#
loop_
_entity_poly.entity_id
_entity_poly.type
_entity_poly.pdbx_seq_one_letter_code
_entity_poly.pdbx_strand_id
1 'polypeptide(L)'
;MSSPRVRKIADRIQVVVAEMLERRIKDPRLGFVTVTDVRVTGDTQQATVFYTVLGEEEEARAASAAALESAKGLIRSEVAKQLGMRHAPSLTFIHDALPESARHLDEVLARAKAQDEALAAERGEAYAGEADPYKKPREADAGPAGLDDGPDDELDD
;
A
#
# COMPACT_ATOMS: atom_id res chain seq x y z
N MET A 1 -20.79 5.05 14.29
CA MET A 1 -19.42 5.18 14.82
C MET A 1 -19.24 4.15 15.93
N SER A 2 -18.24 3.27 15.85
CA SER A 2 -18.00 2.26 16.88
C SER A 2 -17.61 2.93 18.20
N SER A 3 -18.26 2.55 19.30
CA SER A 3 -17.97 3.08 20.64
C SER A 3 -16.50 2.82 21.01
N PRO A 4 -15.79 3.77 21.65
CA PRO A 4 -14.40 3.57 22.11
C PRO A 4 -14.22 2.31 22.96
N ARG A 5 -15.27 1.90 23.68
CA ARG A 5 -15.28 0.65 24.46
C ARG A 5 -15.22 -0.60 23.57
N VAL A 6 -15.99 -0.61 22.48
CA VAL A 6 -16.05 -1.74 21.55
C VAL A 6 -14.69 -1.93 20.89
N ARG A 7 -14.02 -0.82 20.50
CA ARG A 7 -12.66 -0.87 19.95
C ARG A 7 -11.66 -1.49 20.94
N LYS A 8 -11.65 -1.03 22.21
CA LYS A 8 -10.78 -1.63 23.24
C LYS A 8 -11.02 -3.12 23.46
N ILE A 9 -12.28 -3.56 23.38
CA ILE A 9 -12.62 -4.98 23.49
C ILE A 9 -12.10 -5.74 22.27
N ALA A 10 -12.27 -5.20 21.06
CA ALA A 10 -11.75 -5.80 19.83
C ALA A 10 -10.22 -5.97 19.89
N ASP A 11 -9.50 -4.89 20.22
CA ASP A 11 -8.03 -4.90 20.35
C ASP A 11 -7.58 -5.94 21.39
N ARG A 12 -8.30 -6.03 22.52
CA ARG A 12 -7.95 -7.00 23.56
C ARG A 12 -8.24 -8.43 23.10
N ILE A 13 -9.37 -8.68 22.43
CA ILE A 13 -9.67 -10.00 21.85
C ILE A 13 -8.58 -10.39 20.84
N GLN A 14 -8.14 -9.47 19.98
CA GLN A 14 -7.08 -9.73 19.02
C GLN A 14 -5.80 -10.23 19.70
N VAL A 15 -5.34 -9.53 20.74
CA VAL A 15 -4.15 -9.93 21.51
C VAL A 15 -4.33 -11.30 22.16
N VAL A 16 -5.46 -11.55 22.83
CA VAL A 16 -5.71 -12.84 23.49
C VAL A 16 -5.74 -13.99 22.49
N VAL A 17 -6.40 -13.79 21.34
CA VAL A 17 -6.49 -14.84 20.31
C VAL A 17 -5.11 -15.10 19.71
N ALA A 18 -4.33 -14.06 19.42
CA ALA A 18 -2.97 -14.21 18.90
C ALA A 18 -2.06 -14.97 19.88
N GLU A 19 -2.07 -14.62 21.17
CA GLU A 19 -1.30 -15.34 22.21
C GLU A 19 -1.72 -16.81 22.33
N MET A 20 -3.02 -17.09 22.20
CA MET A 20 -3.55 -18.45 22.26
C MET A 20 -3.10 -19.30 21.07
N LEU A 21 -3.09 -18.73 19.87
CA LEU A 21 -2.62 -19.40 18.66
C LEU A 21 -1.12 -19.68 18.71
N GLU A 22 -0.32 -18.73 19.22
CA GLU A 22 1.13 -18.91 19.33
C GLU A 22 1.52 -19.96 20.39
N ARG A 23 0.88 -19.93 21.57
CA ARG A 23 1.40 -20.67 22.74
C ARG A 23 0.65 -21.94 23.08
N ARG A 24 -0.65 -21.99 22.81
CA ARG A 24 -1.55 -22.97 23.43
C ARG A 24 -2.22 -23.92 22.44
N ILE A 25 -2.40 -23.50 21.20
CA ILE A 25 -2.99 -24.33 20.15
C ILE A 25 -1.86 -24.99 19.37
N LYS A 26 -1.56 -26.25 19.72
CA LYS A 26 -0.57 -27.09 19.02
C LYS A 26 -1.29 -28.16 18.20
N ASP A 27 -2.15 -27.73 17.28
CA ASP A 27 -2.80 -28.66 16.36
C ASP A 27 -1.87 -28.88 15.15
N PRO A 28 -1.48 -30.13 14.81
CA PRO A 28 -0.63 -30.41 13.66
C PRO A 28 -1.27 -30.01 12.32
N ARG A 29 -2.59 -29.79 12.27
CA ARG A 29 -3.34 -29.32 11.10
C ARG A 29 -3.33 -27.80 10.95
N LEU A 30 -2.97 -27.08 12.01
CA LEU A 30 -2.91 -25.62 12.01
C LEU A 30 -1.59 -25.20 11.37
N GLY A 31 -1.67 -24.52 10.22
CA GLY A 31 -0.51 -23.86 9.63
C GLY A 31 -0.05 -22.67 10.47
N PHE A 32 0.90 -21.90 9.95
CA PHE A 32 1.30 -20.65 10.60
C PHE A 32 0.20 -19.60 10.41
N VAL A 33 -0.69 -19.47 11.39
CA VAL A 33 -1.86 -18.59 11.35
C VAL A 33 -1.54 -17.24 12.00
N THR A 34 -1.84 -16.15 11.30
CA THR A 34 -1.71 -14.77 11.82
C THR A 34 -3.07 -14.08 11.87
N VAL A 35 -3.40 -13.44 12.99
CA VAL A 35 -4.63 -12.65 13.15
C VAL A 35 -4.40 -11.23 12.63
N THR A 36 -5.18 -10.81 11.63
CA THR A 36 -5.03 -9.48 11.00
C THR A 36 -5.90 -8.41 11.66
N ASP A 37 -7.16 -8.72 11.92
CA ASP A 37 -8.13 -7.77 12.49
C ASP A 37 -9.19 -8.50 13.33
N VAL A 38 -9.85 -7.78 14.23
CA VAL A 38 -11.02 -8.27 14.97
C VAL A 38 -12.11 -7.21 14.94
N ARG A 39 -13.31 -7.61 14.51
CA ARG A 39 -14.49 -6.74 14.49
C ARG A 39 -15.52 -7.24 15.47
N VAL A 40 -15.96 -6.34 16.34
CA VAL A 40 -16.95 -6.64 17.38
C VAL A 40 -18.22 -5.83 17.10
N THR A 41 -19.38 -6.46 17.26
CA THR A 41 -20.68 -5.79 17.12
C THR A 41 -20.88 -4.74 18.22
N GLY A 42 -21.75 -3.76 17.97
CA GLY A 42 -22.00 -2.66 18.91
C GLY A 42 -22.51 -3.11 20.29
N ASP A 43 -23.18 -4.25 20.35
CA ASP A 43 -23.68 -4.91 21.56
C ASP A 43 -22.66 -5.88 22.19
N THR A 44 -21.47 -6.02 21.61
CA THR A 44 -20.38 -6.91 22.07
C THR A 44 -20.74 -8.40 22.17
N GLN A 45 -21.81 -8.83 21.50
CA GLN A 45 -22.24 -10.24 21.51
C GLN A 45 -21.57 -11.09 20.44
N GLN A 46 -21.10 -10.48 19.35
CA GLN A 46 -20.47 -11.17 18.24
C GLN A 46 -19.11 -10.54 17.95
N ALA A 47 -18.11 -11.38 17.69
CA ALA A 47 -16.77 -10.96 17.33
C ALA A 47 -16.27 -11.79 16.14
N THR A 48 -15.94 -11.12 15.06
CA THR A 48 -15.37 -11.69 13.86
C THR A 48 -13.85 -11.51 13.89
N VAL A 49 -13.12 -12.61 13.86
CA VAL A 49 -11.66 -12.65 13.84
C VAL A 49 -11.22 -12.92 12.40
N PHE A 50 -10.46 -11.98 11.84
CA PHE A 50 -9.84 -12.11 10.53
C PHE A 50 -8.44 -12.71 10.69
N TYR A 51 -8.14 -13.73 9.89
CA TYR A 51 -6.87 -14.44 9.98
C TYR A 51 -6.33 -14.80 8.61
N THR A 52 -5.04 -15.07 8.56
CA THR A 52 -4.31 -15.45 7.35
C THR A 52 -3.51 -16.70 7.65
N VAL A 53 -3.34 -17.55 6.65
CA VAL A 53 -2.52 -18.75 6.76
C VAL A 53 -1.29 -18.55 5.89
N LEU A 54 -0.11 -18.82 6.43
CA LEU A 54 1.11 -18.79 5.63
C LEU A 54 1.15 -20.00 4.69
N GLY A 55 1.11 -19.73 3.39
CA GLY A 55 1.12 -20.74 2.31
C GLY A 55 -0.15 -20.64 1.46
N GLU A 56 -0.02 -20.87 0.15
CA GLU A 56 -1.13 -20.75 -0.82
C GLU A 56 -1.86 -22.08 -1.06
N GLU A 57 -1.62 -23.09 -0.23
CA GLU A 57 -2.26 -24.39 -0.36
C GLU A 57 -3.68 -24.34 0.21
N GLU A 58 -4.68 -24.51 -0.67
CA GLU A 58 -6.10 -24.56 -0.29
C GLU A 58 -6.38 -25.61 0.79
N GLU A 59 -5.66 -26.73 0.75
CA GLU A 59 -5.73 -27.80 1.76
C GLU A 59 -5.25 -27.32 3.14
N ALA A 60 -4.17 -26.54 3.21
CA ALA A 60 -3.67 -25.96 4.45
C ALA A 60 -4.64 -24.92 5.03
N ARG A 61 -5.31 -24.16 4.16
CA ARG A 61 -6.35 -23.20 4.54
C ARG A 61 -7.57 -23.91 5.13
N ALA A 62 -8.07 -24.96 4.47
CA ALA A 62 -9.19 -25.75 4.96
C ALA A 62 -8.87 -26.47 6.27
N ALA A 63 -7.67 -27.03 6.40
CA ALA A 63 -7.19 -27.68 7.61
C ALA A 63 -7.08 -26.69 8.79
N SER A 64 -6.53 -25.50 8.54
CA SER A 64 -6.42 -24.43 9.54
C SER A 64 -7.80 -23.91 9.96
N ALA A 65 -8.74 -23.74 9.03
CA ALA A 65 -10.11 -23.36 9.34
C ALA A 65 -10.80 -24.38 10.25
N ALA A 66 -10.65 -25.68 9.97
CA ALA A 66 -11.20 -26.75 10.79
C ALA A 66 -10.57 -26.81 12.19
N ALA A 67 -9.26 -26.58 12.29
CA ALA A 67 -8.55 -26.51 13.56
C ALA A 67 -9.04 -25.31 14.41
N LEU A 68 -9.20 -24.13 13.81
CA LEU A 68 -9.73 -22.94 14.49
C LEU A 68 -11.15 -23.15 14.98
N GLU A 69 -12.02 -23.76 14.17
CA GLU A 69 -13.40 -24.02 14.57
C GLU A 69 -13.47 -25.05 15.71
N SER A 70 -12.59 -26.05 15.71
CA SER A 70 -12.46 -27.02 16.81
C SER A 70 -11.96 -26.35 18.10
N ALA A 71 -11.03 -25.40 17.99
CA ALA A 71 -10.46 -24.65 19.11
C ALA A 71 -11.36 -23.50 19.60
N LYS A 72 -12.42 -23.16 18.87
CA LYS A 72 -13.31 -22.01 19.16
C LYS A 72 -13.83 -21.97 20.59
N GLY A 73 -14.25 -23.10 21.14
CA GLY A 73 -14.73 -23.18 22.53
C GLY A 73 -13.64 -22.85 23.55
N LEU A 74 -12.42 -23.32 23.33
CA LEU A 74 -11.26 -23.04 24.16
C LEU A 74 -10.88 -21.57 24.09
N ILE A 75 -10.78 -21.03 22.87
CA ILE A 75 -10.45 -19.61 22.63
C ILE A 75 -11.49 -18.71 23.28
N ARG A 76 -12.79 -18.98 23.07
CA ARG A 76 -13.89 -18.21 23.69
C ARG A 76 -13.81 -18.20 25.22
N SER A 77 -13.50 -19.36 25.81
CA SER A 77 -13.38 -19.49 27.26
C SER A 77 -12.20 -18.70 27.81
N GLU A 78 -11.07 -18.68 27.11
CA GLU A 78 -9.91 -17.89 27.51
C GLU A 78 -10.17 -16.39 27.36
N VAL A 79 -10.80 -15.97 26.26
CA VAL A 79 -11.25 -14.59 26.05
C VAL A 79 -12.15 -14.13 27.20
N ALA A 80 -13.11 -14.95 27.63
CA ALA A 80 -13.98 -14.63 28.77
C ALA A 80 -13.17 -14.37 30.05
N LYS A 81 -12.20 -15.26 30.35
CA LYS A 81 -11.34 -15.18 31.54
C LYS A 81 -10.45 -13.94 31.51
N GLN A 82 -9.74 -13.70 30.41
CA GLN A 82 -8.79 -12.60 30.30
C GLN A 82 -9.45 -11.22 30.29
N LEU A 83 -10.66 -11.11 29.73
CA LEU A 83 -11.42 -9.86 29.74
C LEU A 83 -12.30 -9.69 30.98
N GLY A 84 -12.36 -10.68 31.88
CA GLY A 84 -13.24 -10.64 33.06
C GLY A 84 -14.73 -10.53 32.71
N MET A 85 -15.12 -11.02 31.53
CA MET A 85 -16.50 -10.93 31.05
C MET A 85 -17.33 -12.11 31.54
N ARG A 86 -18.54 -11.83 32.03
CA ARG A 86 -19.51 -12.89 32.37
C ARG A 86 -19.90 -13.71 31.14
N HIS A 87 -20.02 -13.06 29.99
CA HIS A 87 -20.33 -13.68 28.71
C HIS A 87 -19.34 -13.17 27.67
N ALA A 88 -18.53 -14.08 27.10
CA ALA A 88 -17.70 -13.74 25.96
C ALA A 88 -18.55 -13.68 24.67
N PRO A 89 -18.18 -12.82 23.71
CA PRO A 89 -18.82 -12.82 22.40
C PRO A 89 -18.67 -14.18 21.72
N SER A 90 -19.63 -14.50 20.85
CA SER A 90 -19.48 -15.59 19.90
C SER A 90 -18.40 -15.23 18.89
N LEU A 91 -17.44 -16.14 18.70
CA LEU A 91 -16.30 -15.95 17.80
C LEU A 91 -16.60 -16.56 16.43
N THR A 92 -16.37 -15.80 15.37
CA THR A 92 -16.44 -16.27 13.98
C THR A 92 -15.10 -16.03 13.33
N PHE A 93 -14.51 -17.06 12.71
CA PHE A 93 -13.23 -16.94 12.03
C PHE A 93 -13.45 -16.76 10.53
N ILE A 94 -12.86 -15.73 9.95
CA ILE A 94 -12.92 -15.45 8.51
C ILE A 94 -11.50 -15.33 7.99
N HIS A 95 -11.18 -16.06 6.93
CA HIS A 95 -9.89 -15.89 6.29
C HIS A 95 -9.84 -14.56 5.54
N ASP A 96 -8.74 -13.84 5.74
CA ASP A 96 -8.46 -12.54 5.16
C ASP A 96 -7.66 -12.70 3.85
N ALA A 97 -8.20 -12.20 2.74
CA ALA A 97 -7.53 -12.21 1.43
C ALA A 97 -6.62 -10.99 1.21
N LEU A 98 -6.62 -10.00 2.12
CA LEU A 98 -5.85 -8.77 1.95
C LEU A 98 -4.32 -8.94 1.81
N PRO A 99 -3.63 -9.90 2.47
CA PRO A 99 -2.17 -9.99 2.36
C PRO A 99 -1.67 -10.37 0.97
N GLU A 100 -2.41 -11.19 0.23
CA GLU A 100 -2.07 -11.57 -1.16
C GLU A 100 -2.09 -10.32 -2.06
N SER A 101 -3.07 -9.44 -1.84
CA SER A 101 -3.21 -8.19 -2.59
C SER A 101 -2.11 -7.17 -2.26
N ALA A 102 -1.63 -7.13 -1.02
CA ALA A 102 -0.55 -6.23 -0.62
C ALA A 102 0.80 -6.60 -1.27
N ARG A 103 1.15 -7.89 -1.29
CA ARG A 103 2.36 -8.37 -1.97
C ARG A 103 2.34 -8.04 -3.46
N HIS A 104 1.19 -8.29 -4.10
CA HIS A 104 1.01 -7.95 -5.51
C HIS A 104 1.18 -6.44 -5.76
N LEU A 105 0.66 -5.59 -4.87
CA LEU A 105 0.83 -4.14 -4.97
C LEU A 105 2.31 -3.73 -4.86
N ASP A 106 3.03 -4.29 -3.89
CA ASP A 106 4.46 -4.02 -3.69
C ASP A 106 5.29 -4.44 -4.92
N GLU A 107 4.98 -5.59 -5.52
CA GLU A 107 5.60 -6.07 -6.76
C GLU A 107 5.34 -5.11 -7.93
N VAL A 108 4.10 -4.66 -8.10
CA VAL A 108 3.72 -3.71 -9.16
C VAL A 108 4.43 -2.36 -8.95
N LEU A 109 4.50 -1.87 -7.71
CA LEU A 109 5.20 -0.62 -7.38
C LEU A 109 6.71 -0.75 -7.63
N ALA A 110 7.33 -1.87 -7.24
CA ALA A 110 8.74 -2.14 -7.50
C ALA A 110 9.04 -2.18 -9.00
N ARG A 111 8.16 -2.82 -9.78
CA ARG A 111 8.27 -2.85 -11.25
C ARG A 111 8.15 -1.47 -11.88
N ALA A 112 7.19 -0.66 -11.44
CA ALA A 112 7.01 0.71 -11.94
C ALA A 112 8.26 1.56 -11.65
N LYS A 113 8.79 1.50 -10.42
CA LYS A 113 10.01 2.21 -10.03
C LYS A 113 11.22 1.82 -10.89
N ALA A 114 11.41 0.53 -11.15
CA ALA A 114 12.50 0.06 -12.01
C ALA A 114 12.37 0.55 -13.46
N GLN A 115 11.14 0.65 -13.98
CA GLN A 115 10.89 1.20 -15.32
C GLN A 115 11.19 2.70 -15.37
N ASP A 116 10.77 3.46 -14.36
CA ASP A 116 11.04 4.90 -14.27
C ASP A 116 12.55 5.19 -14.17
N GLU A 117 13.29 4.41 -13.39
CA GLU A 117 14.75 4.52 -13.29
C GLU A 117 15.45 4.20 -14.62
N ALA A 118 14.99 3.18 -15.35
CA ALA A 118 15.51 2.86 -16.68
C ALA A 118 15.23 3.99 -17.69
N LEU A 119 14.03 4.56 -17.69
CA LEU A 119 13.66 5.68 -18.55
C LEU A 119 14.44 6.95 -18.22
N ALA A 120 14.71 7.20 -16.94
CA ALA A 120 15.55 8.32 -16.49
C ALA A 120 17.01 8.13 -16.89
N ALA A 121 17.53 6.90 -16.87
CA ALA A 121 18.89 6.61 -17.36
C ALA A 121 19.01 6.77 -18.89
N GLU A 122 17.96 6.44 -19.65
CA GLU A 122 17.91 6.66 -21.11
C GLU A 122 17.67 8.14 -21.48
N ARG A 123 16.90 8.88 -20.68
CA ARG A 123 16.77 10.33 -20.79
C ARG A 123 18.01 11.01 -20.20
N GLY A 124 19.09 11.06 -20.96
CA GLY A 124 20.21 11.96 -20.65
C GLY A 124 19.74 13.41 -20.44
N GLU A 125 20.57 14.25 -19.78
CA GLU A 125 20.30 15.66 -19.40
C GLU A 125 20.03 16.64 -20.57
N ALA A 126 19.70 16.15 -21.77
CA ALA A 126 19.32 16.97 -22.90
C ALA A 126 17.86 17.43 -22.73
N TYR A 127 17.70 18.64 -22.16
CA TYR A 127 16.43 19.35 -22.17
C TYR A 127 15.96 19.56 -23.63
N ALA A 128 14.66 19.35 -23.89
CA ALA A 128 14.07 19.61 -25.19
C ALA A 128 13.92 21.13 -25.41
N GLY A 129 15.03 21.83 -25.62
CA GLY A 129 15.07 23.26 -25.90
C GLY A 129 16.49 23.80 -26.06
N GLU A 130 16.63 24.85 -26.86
CA GLU A 130 17.87 25.63 -26.99
C GLU A 130 18.15 26.39 -25.68
N ALA A 131 19.44 26.65 -25.38
CA ALA A 131 19.88 27.23 -24.10
C ALA A 131 19.34 28.64 -23.81
N ASP A 132 18.82 29.35 -24.81
CA ASP A 132 18.15 30.63 -24.65
C ASP A 132 16.93 30.73 -25.61
N PRO A 133 15.70 30.50 -25.13
CA PRO A 133 14.51 30.52 -25.97
C PRO A 133 14.01 31.95 -26.28
N TYR A 134 14.69 33.00 -25.84
CA TYR A 134 14.23 34.38 -26.00
C TYR A 134 14.84 35.08 -27.22
N LYS A 135 13.99 35.80 -27.95
CA LYS A 135 14.38 36.59 -29.11
C LYS A 135 15.21 37.81 -28.67
N LYS A 136 16.48 37.85 -29.09
CA LYS A 136 17.37 38.99 -28.79
C LYS A 136 16.84 40.29 -29.43
N PRO A 137 16.91 41.44 -28.74
CA PRO A 137 16.54 42.73 -29.30
C PRO A 137 17.39 43.04 -30.54
N ARG A 138 16.78 43.63 -31.58
CA ARG A 138 17.54 44.10 -32.75
C ARG A 138 18.45 45.26 -32.33
N GLU A 139 19.74 45.14 -32.63
CA GLU A 139 20.67 46.26 -32.55
C GLU A 139 20.21 47.33 -33.55
N ALA A 140 19.92 48.52 -33.05
CA ALA A 140 19.64 49.67 -33.89
C ALA A 140 20.98 50.12 -34.48
N ASP A 141 21.14 49.92 -35.79
CA ASP A 141 22.28 50.39 -36.58
C ASP A 141 22.34 51.92 -36.50
N ALA A 142 23.22 52.43 -35.64
CA ALA A 142 23.62 53.82 -35.65
C ALA A 142 24.62 53.99 -36.80
N GLY A 143 24.11 54.33 -37.98
CA GLY A 143 24.94 54.57 -39.16
C GLY A 143 25.85 55.80 -39.02
N PRO A 144 26.59 56.15 -40.07
CA PRO A 144 26.99 57.53 -40.28
C PRO A 144 26.39 58.11 -41.57
N ALA A 145 25.81 59.29 -41.40
CA ALA A 145 25.45 60.20 -42.48
C ALA A 145 26.71 60.61 -43.26
N GLY A 146 26.61 60.55 -44.59
CA GLY A 146 27.59 61.07 -45.53
C GLY A 146 26.94 61.26 -46.89
N LEU A 147 26.25 62.39 -47.05
CA LEU A 147 25.87 62.94 -48.36
C LEU A 147 27.14 63.52 -48.99
N ASP A 148 27.55 63.01 -50.15
CA ASP A 148 28.26 63.82 -51.14
C ASP A 148 27.77 63.42 -52.55
N ASP A 149 27.43 64.45 -53.30
CA ASP A 149 26.62 64.45 -54.52
C ASP A 149 27.55 64.91 -55.66
N GLY A 150 27.59 64.18 -56.78
CA GLY A 150 28.45 64.52 -57.92
C GLY A 150 28.27 63.57 -59.10
N PRO A 151 27.79 64.04 -60.28
CA PRO A 151 27.17 63.17 -61.28
C PRO A 151 28.07 62.80 -62.47
N ASP A 152 27.59 61.80 -63.22
CA ASP A 152 27.71 61.50 -64.65
C ASP A 152 29.09 61.30 -65.31
N ASP A 153 29.33 60.11 -65.89
CA ASP A 153 29.35 59.95 -67.35
C ASP A 153 29.42 58.47 -67.77
N GLU A 154 28.48 58.08 -68.64
CA GLU A 154 28.56 56.88 -69.49
C GLU A 154 29.70 57.04 -70.50
N LEU A 155 30.38 55.95 -70.86
CA LEU A 155 30.55 55.44 -72.25
C LEU A 155 31.67 54.38 -72.29
N ASP A 156 31.25 53.15 -72.62
CA ASP A 156 32.07 52.05 -73.13
C ASP A 156 32.17 52.20 -74.67
N ASP A 157 33.39 52.06 -75.22
CA ASP A 157 33.84 51.87 -76.63
C ASP A 157 33.08 52.53 -77.82
#